data_AF-A0A0C3RPH2-F1
#
_entry.id   AF-A0A0C3RPH2-F1
#
_cell.length_a   1.000
_cell.length_b   1.000
_cell.length_c   1.000
_cell.angle_alpha   90.00
_cell.angle_beta   90.00
_cell.angle_gamma   90.00
#
_symmetry.space_group_name_H-M   'P 1'
#
loop_
_entity.id
_entity.type
_entity.pdbx_description
1 polymer ?
#
loop_
_entity_poly.entity_id
_entity_poly.type
_entity_poly.pdbx_seq_one_letter_code
_entity_poly.pdbx_strand_id
1 'polypeptide(L)' 'YGRLSHPLVYIEWYTPFTSVNRTTQMYVLQRSTRAGQPNATIVTADRIVAFVHLAGKCGKEISKDWKSHNV' A
#
# COMPACT_ATOMS: atom_id res chain seq x y z
N TYR A 1 -8.39 -10.72 31.29
CA TYR A 1 -7.81 -10.20 30.03
C TYR A 1 -7.62 -8.69 30.18
N GLY A 2 -6.42 -8.18 29.93
CA GLY A 2 -6.05 -6.78 30.20
C GLY A 2 -6.57 -5.80 29.16
N ARG A 3 -6.83 -4.56 29.57
CA ARG A 3 -7.23 -3.46 28.67
C ARG A 3 -5.98 -2.91 28.00
N LEU A 4 -5.93 -2.98 26.67
CA LEU A 4 -4.89 -2.30 25.89
C LEU A 4 -5.14 -0.79 25.94
N SER A 5 -4.08 -0.01 26.13
CA SER A 5 -4.15 1.46 26.13
C SER A 5 -4.42 2.03 24.75
N HIS A 6 -4.03 1.32 23.69
CA HIS A 6 -4.19 1.71 22.30
C HIS A 6 -4.76 0.54 21.48
N PRO A 7 -5.52 0.81 20.40
CA PRO A 7 -5.96 -0.24 19.50
C PRO A 7 -4.77 -0.90 18.80
N LEU A 8 -4.97 -2.14 18.36
CA LEU A 8 -4.00 -2.88 17.56
C LEU A 8 -4.24 -2.61 16.07
N VAL A 9 -3.15 -2.53 15.30
CA VAL A 9 -3.17 -2.34 13.86
C VAL A 9 -2.35 -3.44 13.21
N TYR A 10 -2.93 -4.04 12.17
CA TYR A 10 -2.28 -5.01 11.30
C TYR A 10 -1.62 -4.29 10.13
N ILE A 11 -0.34 -4.56 9.92
CA ILE A 11 0.47 -4.03 8.83
C ILE A 11 0.92 -5.20 7.96
N GLU A 12 0.65 -5.15 6.67
CA GLU A 12 1.12 -6.14 5.69
C GLU A 12 1.95 -5.47 4.60
N TRP A 13 3.10 -6.06 4.29
CA TRP A 13 4.00 -5.55 3.27
C TRP A 13 3.69 -6.16 1.91
N TYR A 14 3.80 -5.33 0.88
CA TYR A 14 3.75 -5.75 -0.51
C TYR A 14 5.15 -5.73 -1.13
N THR A 15 5.31 -6.40 -2.27
CA THR A 15 6.54 -6.36 -3.06
C THR A 15 6.78 -4.95 -3.61
N PRO A 16 8.04 -4.53 -3.79
CA PRO A 16 8.35 -3.28 -4.46
C PRO A 16 7.72 -3.19 -5.85
N PHE A 17 7.50 -1.97 -6.33
CA PHE A 17 6.96 -1.68 -7.67
C PHE A 17 7.97 -2.06 -8.78
N THR A 18 8.03 -3.35 -9.13
CA THR A 18 8.98 -3.87 -10.13
C THR A 18 8.32 -4.29 -11.43
N SER A 19 7.06 -4.74 -11.39
CA SER A 19 6.34 -5.27 -12.54
C SER A 19 5.21 -4.34 -12.95
N VAL A 20 5.08 -4.12 -14.26
CA VAL A 20 3.99 -3.32 -14.86
C VAL A 20 3.11 -4.24 -15.69
N ASN A 21 1.80 -4.17 -15.47
CA ASN A 21 0.82 -4.88 -16.28
C ASN A 21 0.79 -4.25 -17.68
N ARG A 22 0.99 -5.05 -18.73
CA ARG A 22 1.07 -4.54 -20.11
C ARG A 22 -0.25 -3.95 -20.62
N THR A 23 -1.39 -4.40 -20.10
CA THR A 23 -2.71 -3.93 -20.51
C THR A 23 -3.06 -2.62 -19.82
N THR A 24 -2.89 -2.54 -18.50
CA THR A 24 -3.30 -1.35 -17.73
C THR A 24 -2.19 -0.31 -17.58
N GLN A 25 -0.94 -0.66 -17.91
CA GLN A 25 0.26 0.15 -17.67
C GLN A 25 0.44 0.53 -16.18
N MET A 26 -0.18 -0.21 -15.27
CA MET A 26 -0.08 0.00 -13.83
C MET A 26 0.89 -0.98 -13.18
N TYR A 27 1.51 -0.57 -12.06
CA TYR A 27 2.31 -1.48 -11.26
C TYR A 27 1.45 -2.60 -10.65
N VAL A 28 1.92 -3.83 -10.80
CA VAL A 28 1.31 -4.99 -10.16
C VAL A 28 1.93 -5.15 -8.79
N LEU A 29 1.10 -4.99 -7.77
CA LEU A 29 1.46 -5.28 -6.40
C LEU A 29 1.21 -6.76 -6.08
N GLN A 30 2.18 -7.41 -5.45
CA GLN A 30 2.03 -8.75 -4.89
C GLN A 30 2.29 -8.69 -3.39
N ARG A 31 1.69 -9.61 -2.62
CA ARG A 31 1.95 -9.70 -1.18
C ARG A 31 3.39 -10.15 -0.95
N SER A 32 4.10 -9.48 -0.05
CA SER A 32 5.43 -9.91 0.39
C SER A 32 5.27 -11.09 1.34
N THR A 33 6.08 -12.12 1.17
CA THR A 33 6.11 -13.28 2.08
C THR A 33 7.51 -13.47 2.66
N ARG A 34 7.58 -14.01 3.88
CA ARG A 34 8.82 -14.46 4.53
C ARG A 34 8.58 -15.87 5.06
N ALA A 35 9.42 -16.82 4.64
CA ALA A 35 9.27 -18.24 4.97
C ALA A 35 7.86 -18.80 4.64
N GLY A 36 7.27 -18.35 3.52
CA GLY A 36 5.94 -18.79 3.07
C GLY A 36 4.76 -18.17 3.84
N GLN A 37 5.01 -17.31 4.83
CA GLN A 37 3.98 -16.58 5.57
C GLN A 37 3.88 -15.13 5.10
N PRO A 38 2.73 -14.46 5.28
CA PRO A 38 2.64 -13.01 5.03
C PRO A 38 3.74 -12.29 5.78
N ASN A 39 4.48 -11.44 5.06
CA ASN A 39 5.32 -10.46 5.71
C ASN A 39 4.38 -9.42 6.30
N ALA A 40 4.06 -9.60 7.58
CA ALA A 40 3.09 -8.79 8.30
C ALA A 40 3.46 -8.67 9.78
N THR A 41 2.94 -7.63 10.45
CA THR A 41 3.14 -7.41 11.88
C THR A 41 1.90 -6.78 12.50
N ILE A 42 1.72 -6.97 13.81
CA ILE A 42 0.70 -6.29 14.59
C ILE A 42 1.41 -5.32 15.54
N VAL A 43 1.03 -4.06 15.47
CA VAL A 43 1.56 -2.99 16.32
C VAL A 43 0.43 -2.29 17.07
N THR A 44 0.77 -1.56 18.12
CA THR A 44 -0.16 -0.63 18.75
C THR A 44 -0.25 0.66 17.92
N ALA A 45 -1.44 1.27 17.86
CA ALA A 45 -1.70 2.40 16.97
C ALA A 45 -0.83 3.64 17.26
N ASP A 46 -0.32 3.80 18.48
CA ASP A 46 0.60 4.89 18.87
C ASP A 46 1.95 4.82 18.15
N ARG A 47 2.30 3.69 17.52
CA ARG A 47 3.50 3.56 16.68
C ARG A 47 3.33 4.11 15.27
N ILE A 48 2.11 4.48 14.86
CA ILE A 48 1.81 5.00 13.53
C ILE A 48 1.81 6.53 13.59
N VAL A 49 2.79 7.16 12.94
CA VAL A 49 2.91 8.62 12.91
C VAL A 49 1.83 9.24 12.03
N ALA A 50 1.57 8.68 10.85
CA ALA A 50 0.52 9.13 9.93
C ALA A 50 0.20 8.07 8.89
N PHE A 51 -1.04 8.08 8.38
CA PHE A 51 -1.39 7.42 7.13
C PHE A 51 -1.11 8.38 5.99
N VAL A 52 -0.11 8.05 5.17
CA VAL A 52 0.22 8.83 3.97
C VAL A 52 -0.36 8.15 2.75
N HIS A 53 -1.19 8.87 2.00
CA HIS A 53 -1.58 8.43 0.67
C HIS A 53 -0.38 8.60 -0.25
N LEU A 54 0.13 7.49 -0.78
CA LEU A 54 1.03 7.53 -1.93
C LEU A 54 0.20 7.93 -3.14
N ALA A 55 -0.03 9.23 -3.32
CA ALA A 55 -0.46 9.74 -4.60
C ALA A 55 0.67 9.46 -5.59
N GLY A 56 0.43 8.56 -6.54
CA GLY A 56 1.38 8.31 -7.61
C GLY A 56 1.71 9.66 -8.25
N LYS A 57 2.99 10.07 -8.22
CA LYS A 57 3.47 11.04 -9.19
C LYS A 57 3.33 10.34 -10.54
N CYS A 58 2.19 10.53 -11.21
CA CYS A 58 2.12 10.40 -12.66
C CYS A 58 3.31 11.21 -13.21
N GLY A 59 3.92 10.74 -14.30
CA GLY A 59 5.07 11.42 -14.90
C GLY A 59 4.83 12.91 -15.15
N LYS A 60 5.81 13.59 -15.74
CA LYS A 60 5.76 15.05 -16.00
C LYS A 60 4.47 15.54 -16.69
N GLU A 61 3.71 14.64 -17.34
CA GLU A 61 2.37 14.91 -17.84
C GLU A 61 1.34 13.93 -17.26
N ILE A 62 0.30 14.49 -16.65
CA ILE A 62 -0.99 13.83 -16.47
C ILE A 62 -1.69 13.92 -17.83
N SER A 63 -2.17 12.80 -18.37
CA SER A 63 -2.96 12.84 -19.60
C SER A 63 -4.18 13.73 -19.38
N LYS A 64 -4.37 14.72 -20.26
CA LYS A 64 -5.53 15.62 -20.21
C LYS A 64 -6.86 14.89 -20.42
N ASP A 65 -6.80 13.63 -20.84
CA ASP A 65 -7.97 12.78 -21.06
C ASP A 65 -8.46 12.09 -19.78
N TRP A 66 -7.72 12.23 -18.66
CA TRP A 66 -8.14 11.73 -17.35
C TRP A 66 -9.30 12.57 -16.82
N LYS A 67 -10.48 11.97 -16.75
CA LYS A 67 -11.71 12.53 -16.19
C LYS A 67 -12.08 11.73 -14.94
N SER A 68 -12.81 12.33 -14.02
CA SER A 68 -13.21 11.69 -12.76
C SER A 68 -13.98 10.36 -12.91
N HIS A 69 -14.48 10.03 -14.10
CA HIS A 69 -15.17 8.77 -14.39
C HIS A 69 -14.28 7.71 -15.06
N ASN A 70 -13.02 8.02 -15.39
CA ASN A 70 -12.08 7.10 -16.02
C ASN A 70 -10.74 6.95 -15.26
N VAL A 71 -10.69 7.51 -14.04
CA VAL A 71 -9.62 7.33 -13.06
C VAL A 71 -10.15 6.48 -11.91
#